data_AF-K1RZG6-F1
#
_entry.id   AF-K1RZG6-F1
#
_cell.length_a   1.000
_cell.length_b   1.000
_cell.length_c   1.000
_cell.angle_alpha   90.00
_cell.angle_beta   90.00
_cell.angle_gamma   90.00
#
_symmetry.space_group_name_H-M   'P 1'
#
loop_
_entity.id
_entity.type
_entity.pdbx_description
1 polymer ?
#
loop_
_entity_poly.entity_id
_entity_poly.type
_entity_poly.pdbx_seq_one_letter_code
_entity_poly.pdbx_strand_id
1 'polypeptide(L)'
;GKFFGEIDIIKGLKFRSSLAYKYYMNDVTTFNPKNNIRYDAEGNALTTVGTNKLTDYHYLETTYINENILTYDFSVGKHSFNLLAGHSIQATRWDKNEASKQGFATDNIYEMDGGTMNDHVTGSAEESSLQSFFGRLNYNYGGRYLLEMNVRHDGSSRMPKAHRYATFPSFSGAWIM
;
A
#
# COMPACT_ATOMS: atom_id res chain seq x y z
N GLY A 1 1.85 -12.01 -3.18
CA GLY A 1 1.55 -12.88 -4.35
C GLY A 1 0.29 -12.41 -5.05
N LYS A 2 0.09 -12.81 -6.31
CA LYS A 2 -1.14 -12.55 -7.09
C LYS A 2 -1.58 -13.82 -7.80
N PHE A 3 -2.86 -14.13 -7.70
CA PHE A 3 -3.53 -15.22 -8.41
C PHE A 3 -4.61 -14.63 -9.32
N PHE A 4 -4.83 -15.24 -10.48
CA PHE A 4 -5.92 -14.84 -11.36
C PHE A 4 -6.41 -16.03 -12.19
N GLY A 5 -7.67 -15.95 -12.60
CA GLY A 5 -8.26 -16.81 -13.61
C GLY A 5 -8.90 -15.96 -14.70
N GLU A 6 -8.87 -16.43 -15.93
CA GLU A 6 -9.50 -15.80 -17.09
C GLU A 6 -10.30 -16.84 -17.85
N ILE A 7 -11.47 -16.45 -18.36
CA ILE A 7 -12.32 -17.27 -19.19
C ILE A 7 -12.85 -16.44 -20.37
N ASP A 8 -12.76 -17.01 -21.57
CA ASP A 8 -13.47 -16.51 -22.73
C ASP A 8 -14.93 -17.00 -22.65
N ILE A 9 -15.87 -16.09 -22.43
CA ILE A 9 -17.30 -16.41 -22.30
C ILE A 9 -17.88 -16.68 -23.70
N ILE A 10 -17.61 -15.77 -24.63
CA ILE A 10 -17.89 -15.87 -26.06
C ILE A 10 -16.75 -15.22 -26.82
N LYS A 11 -16.73 -15.35 -28.16
CA LYS A 11 -15.71 -14.71 -28.99
C LYS A 11 -15.63 -13.21 -28.70
N GLY A 12 -14.45 -12.76 -28.26
CA GLY A 12 -14.18 -11.36 -27.92
C GLY A 12 -14.59 -10.95 -26.50
N LEU A 13 -15.45 -11.70 -25.80
CA LEU A 13 -15.88 -11.39 -24.43
C LEU A 13 -15.11 -12.24 -23.43
N LYS A 14 -14.31 -11.57 -22.59
CA LYS A 14 -13.48 -12.23 -21.57
C LYS A 14 -13.85 -11.75 -20.19
N PHE A 15 -13.88 -12.66 -19.24
CA PHE A 15 -13.96 -12.34 -17.83
C PHE A 15 -12.68 -12.78 -17.13
N ARG A 16 -12.10 -11.87 -16.35
CA ARG A 16 -10.92 -12.12 -15.55
C ARG A 16 -11.19 -11.75 -14.11
N SER A 17 -10.89 -12.66 -13.19
CA SER A 17 -10.90 -12.39 -11.75
C SER A 17 -9.49 -12.57 -11.20
N SER A 18 -9.08 -11.67 -10.32
CA SER A 18 -7.77 -11.74 -9.67
C SER A 18 -7.83 -11.38 -8.20
N LEU A 19 -6.94 -12.01 -7.42
CA LEU A 19 -6.73 -11.74 -6.02
C LEU A 19 -5.23 -11.57 -5.77
N ALA A 20 -4.85 -10.43 -5.21
CA ALA A 20 -3.49 -10.15 -4.77
C ALA A 20 -3.45 -9.99 -3.26
N TYR A 21 -2.36 -10.45 -2.65
CA TYR A 21 -2.08 -10.29 -1.23
C TYR A 21 -0.62 -9.85 -1.06
N LYS A 22 -0.41 -8.78 -0.30
CA LYS A 22 0.89 -8.24 0.09
C LYS A 22 1.03 -8.40 1.59
N TYR A 23 2.16 -8.95 2.01
CA TYR A 23 2.57 -9.08 3.39
C TYR A 23 3.92 -8.36 3.53
N TYR A 24 4.01 -7.43 4.45
CA TYR A 24 5.23 -6.72 4.76
C TYR A 24 5.42 -6.70 6.26
N MET A 25 6.61 -7.10 6.72
CA MET A 25 6.97 -7.12 8.13
C MET A 25 8.33 -6.45 8.27
N ASN A 26 8.46 -5.63 9.30
CA ASN A 26 9.69 -4.94 9.65
C ASN A 26 9.88 -5.07 11.16
N ASP A 27 10.91 -5.84 11.53
CA ASP A 27 11.35 -6.02 12.90
C ASP A 27 12.72 -5.39 13.04
N VAL A 28 12.84 -4.45 13.98
CA VAL A 28 14.08 -3.72 14.24
C VAL A 28 14.33 -3.67 15.73
N THR A 29 15.47 -4.20 16.12
CA THR A 29 16.01 -4.04 17.47
C THR A 29 17.18 -3.07 17.42
N THR A 30 17.15 -2.05 18.26
CA THR A 30 18.22 -1.05 18.38
C THR A 30 18.67 -0.96 19.83
N PHE A 31 19.97 -1.14 20.05
CA PHE A 31 20.59 -0.92 21.36
C PHE A 31 21.51 0.31 21.34
N ASN A 32 21.36 1.17 22.34
CA ASN A 32 22.23 2.32 22.56
C ASN A 32 23.03 2.08 23.85
N PRO A 33 24.37 1.94 23.78
CA PRO A 33 25.22 1.67 24.95
C PRO A 33 25.36 2.89 25.87
N LYS A 34 25.86 2.65 27.09
CA LYS A 34 25.93 3.64 28.17
C LYS A 34 26.88 4.81 27.85
N ASN A 35 27.97 4.53 27.15
CA ASN A 35 29.09 5.45 26.95
C ASN A 35 28.97 6.22 25.63
N ASN A 36 28.20 7.31 25.63
CA ASN A 36 28.31 8.36 24.60
C ASN A 36 29.18 9.50 25.15
N ILE A 37 30.51 9.36 25.02
CA ILE A 37 31.42 10.48 25.30
C ILE A 37 31.18 11.55 24.25
N ARG A 38 30.73 12.74 24.67
CA ARG A 38 30.62 13.91 23.81
C ARG A 38 31.83 14.80 24.07
N TYR A 39 32.27 15.54 23.06
CA TYR A 39 33.37 16.51 23.20
C TYR A 39 32.82 17.92 22.98
N ASP A 40 33.27 18.89 23.74
CA ASP A 40 33.03 20.31 23.43
C ASP A 40 33.89 20.77 22.24
N ALA A 41 33.74 22.03 21.82
CA ALA A 41 34.50 22.60 20.71
C ALA A 41 36.02 22.67 21.00
N GLU A 42 36.38 22.63 22.28
CA GLU A 42 37.72 22.65 22.82
C GLU A 42 38.32 21.24 23.00
N GLY A 43 37.56 20.18 22.72
CA GLY A 43 38.00 18.78 22.79
C GLY A 43 37.96 18.16 24.20
N ASN A 44 37.33 18.80 25.18
CA ASN A 44 37.14 18.22 26.52
C ASN A 44 35.95 17.24 26.52
N ALA A 45 36.12 16.13 27.25
CA ALA A 45 35.07 15.12 27.40
C ALA A 45 33.92 15.64 28.28
N LEU A 46 32.76 15.84 27.67
CA LEU A 46 31.48 16.06 28.34
C LEU A 46 30.92 14.70 28.77
N THR A 47 31.08 14.36 30.05
CA THR A 47 30.51 13.14 30.61
C THR A 47 29.00 13.34 30.82
N THR A 48 28.21 12.67 29.99
CA THR A 48 26.79 12.45 30.31
C THR A 48 26.73 11.05 30.92
N VAL A 49 26.18 10.89 32.13
CA VAL A 49 25.82 9.55 32.62
C VAL A 49 24.64 9.08 31.77
N GLY A 50 24.93 8.55 30.59
CA GLY A 50 23.95 7.93 29.73
C GLY A 50 23.40 6.69 30.43
N THR A 51 22.12 6.42 30.24
CA THR A 51 21.56 5.10 30.54
C THR A 51 21.43 4.38 29.21
N ASN A 52 21.93 3.15 29.14
CA ASN A 52 21.75 2.33 27.94
C ASN A 52 20.26 2.06 27.70
N LYS A 53 19.89 1.87 26.43
CA LYS A 53 18.50 1.71 26.01
C LYS A 53 18.40 0.66 24.91
N LEU A 54 17.51 -0.30 25.09
CA LEU A 54 17.02 -1.19 24.04
C LEU A 54 15.67 -0.67 23.54
N THR A 55 15.49 -0.62 22.24
CA THR A 55 14.20 -0.36 21.59
C THR A 55 13.94 -1.49 20.60
N ASP A 56 12.82 -2.17 20.77
CA ASP A 56 12.27 -3.12 19.79
C ASP A 56 11.09 -2.48 19.09
N TYR A 57 11.12 -2.54 17.76
CA TYR A 57 10.09 -2.03 16.88
C TYR A 57 9.56 -3.17 16.00
N HIS A 58 8.25 -3.37 16.02
CA HIS A 58 7.54 -4.30 15.17
C HIS A 58 6.54 -3.53 14.31
N TYR A 59 6.59 -3.75 13.00
CA TYR A 59 5.60 -3.24 12.05
C TYR A 59 5.14 -4.35 11.13
N LEU A 60 3.83 -4.52 11.04
CA LEU A 60 3.18 -5.44 10.13
C LEU A 60 2.21 -4.67 9.24
N GLU A 61 2.29 -4.87 7.94
CA GLU A 61 1.33 -4.36 6.97
C GLU A 61 0.84 -5.49 6.07
N THR A 62 -0.47 -5.58 5.94
CA THR A 62 -1.15 -6.49 5.04
C THR A 62 -1.99 -5.70 4.05
N THR A 63 -2.04 -6.13 2.80
CA THR A 63 -2.91 -5.54 1.79
C THR A 63 -3.49 -6.64 0.92
N TYR A 64 -4.78 -6.63 0.68
CA TYR A 64 -5.39 -7.46 -0.36
C TYR A 64 -6.07 -6.61 -1.42
N ILE A 65 -6.08 -7.11 -2.65
CA ILE A 65 -6.78 -6.51 -3.78
C ILE A 65 -7.54 -7.62 -4.50
N ASN A 66 -8.86 -7.50 -4.60
CA ASN A 66 -9.68 -8.33 -5.48
C ASN A 66 -10.16 -7.48 -6.65
N GLU A 67 -9.93 -7.96 -7.87
CA GLU A 67 -10.29 -7.24 -9.09
C GLU A 67 -10.96 -8.18 -10.08
N ASN A 68 -12.16 -7.79 -10.52
CA ASN A 68 -12.98 -8.51 -11.49
C ASN A 68 -13.19 -7.61 -12.70
N ILE A 69 -12.81 -8.09 -13.88
CA ILE A 69 -12.80 -7.33 -15.12
C ILE A 69 -13.53 -8.13 -16.19
N LEU A 70 -14.42 -7.47 -16.91
CA LEU A 70 -15.07 -7.96 -18.11
C LEU A 70 -14.59 -7.10 -19.28
N THR A 71 -14.06 -7.72 -20.33
CA THR A 71 -13.63 -7.03 -21.56
C THR A 71 -14.37 -7.57 -22.77
N TYR A 72 -14.78 -6.70 -23.68
CA TYR A 72 -15.38 -7.09 -24.95
C TYR A 72 -14.70 -6.41 -26.13
N ASP A 73 -14.11 -7.22 -27.00
CA ASP A 73 -13.43 -6.80 -28.22
C ASP A 73 -14.23 -7.22 -29.45
N PHE A 74 -14.60 -6.26 -30.29
CA PHE A 74 -15.29 -6.56 -31.54
C PHE A 74 -15.00 -5.51 -32.62
N SER A 75 -15.14 -5.92 -33.88
CA SER A 75 -14.94 -5.05 -35.04
C SER A 75 -16.06 -5.24 -36.06
N VAL A 76 -16.46 -4.14 -36.70
CA VAL A 76 -17.45 -4.11 -37.79
C VAL A 76 -16.93 -3.19 -38.89
N GLY A 77 -16.58 -3.76 -40.04
CA GLY A 77 -15.97 -3.00 -41.14
C GLY A 77 -14.65 -2.35 -40.72
N LYS A 78 -14.60 -1.02 -40.76
CA LYS A 78 -13.42 -0.22 -40.33
C LYS A 78 -13.46 0.16 -38.85
N HIS A 79 -14.51 -0.22 -38.12
CA HIS A 79 -14.69 0.13 -36.71
C HIS A 79 -14.16 -0.99 -35.83
N SER A 80 -13.36 -0.65 -34.82
CA SER A 80 -12.91 -1.56 -33.77
C SER A 80 -13.23 -0.95 -32.41
N PHE A 81 -13.78 -1.77 -31.52
CA PHE A 81 -14.17 -1.39 -30.17
C PHE A 81 -13.50 -2.31 -29.16
N ASN A 82 -12.97 -1.73 -28.09
CA ASN A 82 -12.55 -2.45 -26.89
C ASN A 82 -13.30 -1.83 -25.71
N LEU A 83 -14.22 -2.60 -25.14
CA LEU A 83 -14.98 -2.24 -23.96
C LEU A 83 -14.38 -2.93 -22.75
N LEU A 84 -14.35 -2.24 -21.62
CA LEU A 84 -13.99 -2.79 -20.33
C LEU A 84 -14.97 -2.31 -19.27
N ALA A 85 -15.43 -3.22 -18.43
CA ALA A 85 -16.09 -2.92 -17.16
C ALA A 85 -15.35 -3.66 -16.04
N GLY A 86 -15.15 -3.00 -14.90
CA GLY A 86 -14.36 -3.54 -13.82
C GLY A 86 -14.85 -3.13 -12.44
N HIS A 87 -14.61 -4.00 -11.48
CA HIS A 87 -14.84 -3.78 -10.06
C HIS A 87 -13.59 -4.19 -9.28
N SER A 88 -13.12 -3.31 -8.40
CA SER A 88 -11.94 -3.56 -7.58
C SER A 88 -12.22 -3.21 -6.13
N ILE A 89 -11.76 -4.05 -5.21
CA ILE A 89 -11.74 -3.80 -3.78
C ILE A 89 -10.31 -3.97 -3.30
N GLN A 90 -9.79 -2.95 -2.64
CA GLN A 90 -8.51 -2.99 -1.95
C GLN A 90 -8.74 -2.71 -0.47
N ALA A 91 -8.08 -3.45 0.42
CA ALA A 91 -7.95 -3.04 1.81
C ALA A 91 -6.52 -3.24 2.30
N THR A 92 -6.08 -2.32 3.14
CA THR A 92 -4.75 -2.27 3.75
C THR A 92 -4.93 -2.06 5.24
N ARG A 93 -4.25 -2.89 6.02
CA ARG A 93 -4.13 -2.72 7.46
C ARG A 93 -2.67 -2.74 7.84
N TRP A 94 -2.26 -1.82 8.70
CA TRP A 94 -0.98 -1.90 9.37
C TRP A 94 -1.14 -1.79 10.87
N ASP A 95 -0.25 -2.46 11.58
CA ASP A 95 -0.15 -2.48 13.03
C ASP A 95 1.32 -2.25 13.37
N LYS A 96 1.60 -1.37 14.34
CA LYS A 96 2.95 -1.13 14.83
C LYS A 96 2.99 -1.15 16.35
N ASN A 97 4.05 -1.72 16.90
CA ASN A 97 4.34 -1.71 18.32
C ASN A 97 5.80 -1.32 18.52
N GLU A 98 6.06 -0.55 19.56
CA GLU A 98 7.40 -0.22 20.02
C GLU A 98 7.46 -0.51 21.52
N ALA A 99 8.47 -1.25 21.93
CA ALA A 99 8.81 -1.48 23.32
C ALA A 99 10.23 -0.99 23.58
N SER A 100 10.45 -0.36 24.72
CA SER A 100 11.80 0.00 25.14
C SER A 100 11.98 -0.10 26.63
N LYS A 101 13.22 -0.38 27.03
CA LYS A 101 13.67 -0.37 28.42
C LYS A 101 15.05 0.26 28.50
N GLN A 102 15.40 0.68 29.71
CA GLN A 102 16.71 1.25 30.04
C GLN A 102 17.30 0.54 31.25
N GLY A 103 18.58 0.81 31.54
CA GLY A 103 19.20 0.40 32.80
C GLY A 103 19.66 -1.05 32.80
N PHE A 104 20.28 -1.49 31.70
CA PHE A 104 20.85 -2.82 31.59
C PHE A 104 22.15 -2.91 32.39
N ALA A 105 22.34 -4.05 33.07
CA ALA A 105 23.52 -4.31 33.90
C ALA A 105 24.83 -4.31 33.10
N THR A 106 24.77 -4.67 31.81
CA THR A 106 25.91 -4.66 30.89
C THR A 106 25.48 -4.14 29.52
N ASP A 107 26.43 -3.61 28.76
CA ASP A 107 26.21 -3.22 27.35
C ASP A 107 26.33 -4.43 26.39
N ASN A 108 26.39 -5.67 26.89
CA ASN A 108 26.57 -6.88 26.08
C ASN A 108 25.33 -7.81 26.09
N ILE A 109 24.31 -7.49 26.91
CA ILE A 109 23.07 -8.26 27.01
C ILE A 109 21.94 -7.40 26.44
N TYR A 110 21.34 -7.87 25.35
CA TYR A 110 20.36 -7.12 24.55
C TYR A 110 18.96 -7.75 24.59
N GLU A 111 18.57 -8.29 25.74
CA GLU A 111 17.25 -8.88 25.95
C GLU A 111 16.38 -7.92 26.74
N MET A 112 15.15 -7.64 26.32
CA MET A 112 14.27 -6.62 26.92
C MET A 112 14.14 -6.75 28.45
N ASP A 113 14.10 -7.98 28.99
CA ASP A 113 14.04 -8.22 30.44
C ASP A 113 15.31 -7.89 31.21
N GLY A 114 16.44 -7.70 30.51
CA GLY A 114 17.71 -7.27 31.09
C GLY A 114 17.75 -5.80 31.53
N GLY A 115 16.79 -4.99 31.10
CA GLY A 115 16.64 -3.59 31.54
C GLY A 115 15.77 -3.46 32.78
N THR A 116 16.14 -2.55 33.68
CA THR A 116 15.50 -2.37 35.00
C THR A 116 14.80 -1.03 35.19
N MET A 117 14.85 -0.13 34.20
CA MET A 117 14.35 1.25 34.33
C MET A 117 13.55 1.68 33.09
N ASN A 118 12.67 2.68 33.28
CA ASN A 118 11.99 3.44 32.24
C ASN A 118 11.39 2.54 31.14
N ASP A 119 10.56 1.59 31.54
CA ASP A 119 9.78 0.78 30.61
C ASP A 119 8.78 1.66 29.86
N HIS A 120 8.72 1.45 28.55
CA HIS A 120 7.80 2.17 27.68
C HIS A 120 7.29 1.23 26.61
N VAL A 121 5.98 1.19 26.44
CA VAL A 121 5.31 0.45 25.37
C VAL A 121 4.32 1.38 24.71
N THR A 122 4.35 1.42 23.39
CA THR A 122 3.40 2.17 22.58
C THR A 122 3.04 1.37 21.33
N GLY A 123 1.88 1.66 20.75
CA GLY A 123 1.43 1.00 19.54
C GLY A 123 0.29 1.75 18.88
N SER A 124 0.07 1.45 17.61
CA SER A 124 -1.05 1.98 16.85
C SER A 124 -1.37 1.07 15.67
N ALA A 125 -2.60 1.13 15.20
CA ALA A 125 -3.03 0.45 14.00
C ALA A 125 -3.92 1.37 13.16
N GLU A 126 -3.91 1.16 11.85
CA GLU A 126 -4.84 1.79 10.92
C GLU A 126 -5.31 0.78 9.89
N GLU A 127 -6.59 0.89 9.51
CA GLU A 127 -7.17 0.14 8.41
C GLU A 127 -7.83 1.09 7.42
N SER A 128 -7.62 0.82 6.13
CA SER A 128 -8.22 1.58 5.05
C SER A 128 -8.67 0.67 3.93
N SER A 129 -9.78 1.03 3.27
CA SER A 129 -10.31 0.30 2.13
C SER A 129 -10.75 1.24 1.02
N LEU A 130 -10.58 0.80 -0.22
CA LEU A 130 -11.01 1.47 -1.44
C LEU A 130 -11.85 0.49 -2.27
N GLN A 131 -13.02 0.93 -2.71
CA GLN A 131 -13.84 0.20 -3.68
C GLN A 131 -13.98 1.04 -4.93
N SER A 132 -13.77 0.44 -6.09
CA SER A 132 -13.80 1.12 -7.38
C SER A 132 -14.70 0.38 -8.35
N PHE A 133 -15.56 1.12 -9.02
CA PHE A 133 -16.26 0.68 -10.23
C PHE A 133 -15.73 1.48 -11.39
N PHE A 134 -15.33 0.83 -12.49
CA PHE A 134 -14.72 1.52 -13.60
C PHE A 134 -15.11 0.95 -14.94
N GLY A 135 -15.16 1.82 -15.94
CA GLY A 135 -15.43 1.46 -17.32
C GLY A 135 -14.51 2.19 -18.27
N ARG A 136 -14.17 1.53 -19.38
CA ARG A 136 -13.39 2.11 -20.47
C ARG A 136 -13.97 1.71 -21.81
N LEU A 137 -14.03 2.67 -22.72
CA LEU A 137 -14.31 2.47 -24.14
C LEU A 137 -13.10 2.97 -24.93
N ASN A 138 -12.50 2.08 -25.71
CA ASN A 138 -11.58 2.45 -26.77
C ASN A 138 -12.26 2.21 -28.11
N TYR A 139 -12.16 3.18 -29.00
CA TYR A 139 -12.70 3.14 -30.34
C TYR A 139 -11.62 3.50 -31.35
N ASN A 140 -11.54 2.72 -32.42
CA ASN A 140 -10.63 2.93 -33.54
C ASN A 140 -11.42 2.85 -34.84
N TYR A 141 -11.30 3.90 -35.66
CA TYR A 141 -11.80 3.92 -37.03
C TYR A 141 -10.64 3.87 -38.04
N GLY A 142 -10.53 2.74 -38.74
CA GLY A 142 -9.63 2.54 -39.87
C GLY A 142 -8.15 2.68 -39.55
N GLY A 143 -7.75 2.50 -38.29
CA GLY A 143 -6.39 2.75 -37.82
C GLY A 143 -5.99 4.22 -37.82
N ARG A 144 -6.93 5.14 -38.09
CA ARG A 144 -6.64 6.57 -38.28
C ARG A 144 -7.20 7.44 -37.17
N TYR A 145 -8.39 7.15 -36.68
CA TYR A 145 -9.03 7.95 -35.62
C TYR A 145 -9.21 7.08 -34.39
N LEU A 146 -8.65 7.54 -33.29
CA LEU A 146 -8.62 6.86 -32.01
C LEU A 146 -9.39 7.72 -31.01
N LEU A 147 -10.28 7.11 -30.25
CA LEU A 147 -11.00 7.74 -29.15
C LEU A 147 -10.95 6.82 -27.94
N GLU A 148 -10.68 7.39 -26.79
CA GLU A 148 -10.72 6.69 -25.51
C GLU A 148 -11.58 7.47 -24.53
N MET A 149 -12.44 6.76 -23.80
CA MET A 149 -13.26 7.31 -22.73
C MET A 149 -13.13 6.41 -21.51
N ASN A 150 -12.96 7.01 -20.35
CA ASN A 150 -12.91 6.32 -19.08
C ASN A 150 -13.87 6.97 -18.08
N VAL A 151 -14.43 6.15 -17.21
CA VAL A 151 -15.15 6.61 -16.03
C VAL A 151 -14.81 5.72 -14.85
N ARG A 152 -14.56 6.33 -13.70
CA ARG A 152 -14.36 5.63 -12.43
C ARG A 152 -15.28 6.20 -11.37
N HIS A 153 -15.79 5.34 -10.50
CA HIS A 153 -16.54 5.70 -9.31
C HIS A 153 -15.88 5.02 -8.11
N ASP A 154 -15.15 5.82 -7.33
CA ASP A 154 -14.25 5.33 -6.29
C ASP A 154 -14.77 5.73 -4.90
N GLY A 155 -14.80 4.76 -3.99
CA GLY A 155 -15.28 4.86 -2.62
C GLY A 155 -14.18 4.58 -1.60
N SER A 156 -13.88 5.52 -0.70
CA SER A 156 -12.83 5.35 0.32
C SER A 156 -13.38 5.29 1.75
N SER A 157 -12.89 4.36 2.57
CA SER A 157 -13.23 4.30 4.00
C SER A 157 -12.70 5.49 4.81
N ARG A 158 -11.68 6.19 4.29
CA ARG A 158 -11.10 7.38 4.94
C ARG A 158 -11.99 8.62 4.83
N MET A 159 -13.05 8.55 4.03
CA MET A 159 -13.99 9.64 3.81
C MET A 159 -15.26 9.46 4.66
N PRO A 160 -15.93 10.55 5.08
CA PRO A 160 -17.19 10.48 5.80
C PRO A 160 -18.24 9.63 5.08
N LYS A 161 -19.08 8.91 5.83
CA LYS A 161 -20.07 7.98 5.24
C LYS A 161 -20.92 8.62 4.15
N ALA A 162 -21.32 9.88 4.33
CA ALA A 162 -22.17 10.63 3.41
C ALA A 162 -21.48 11.03 2.08
N HIS A 163 -20.14 11.10 2.04
CA HIS A 163 -19.38 11.62 0.89
C HIS A 163 -18.22 10.71 0.49
N ARG A 164 -18.34 9.41 0.76
CA ARG A 164 -17.23 8.47 0.54
C ARG A 164 -16.95 8.15 -0.91
N TYR A 165 -17.90 8.42 -1.80
CA TYR A 165 -17.81 8.13 -3.23
C TYR A 165 -17.63 9.39 -4.07
N ALA A 166 -16.78 9.30 -5.10
CA ALA A 166 -16.59 10.34 -6.09
C ALA A 166 -16.44 9.73 -7.49
N THR A 167 -16.84 10.48 -8.52
CA THR A 167 -16.81 10.05 -9.92
C THR A 167 -15.78 10.84 -10.71
N PHE A 168 -14.95 10.15 -11.48
CA PHE A 168 -13.83 10.69 -12.24
C PHE A 168 -13.94 10.27 -13.71
N PRO A 169 -14.56 11.09 -14.57
CA PRO A 169 -14.58 10.86 -16.01
C PRO A 169 -13.31 11.41 -16.68
N SER A 170 -12.89 10.77 -17.78
CA SER A 170 -11.86 11.30 -18.68
C SER A 170 -12.10 10.86 -20.12
N PHE A 171 -11.55 11.62 -21.08
CA PHE A 171 -11.61 11.28 -22.50
C PHE A 171 -10.35 11.76 -23.22
N SER A 172 -10.01 11.09 -24.32
CA SER A 172 -8.92 11.49 -25.20
C SER A 172 -9.25 11.13 -26.65
N GLY A 173 -8.55 11.77 -27.59
CA GLY A 173 -8.66 11.48 -29.01
C GLY A 173 -7.33 11.70 -29.70
N ALA A 174 -7.04 10.88 -30.71
CA ALA A 174 -5.85 11.01 -31.54
C ALA A 174 -6.20 10.69 -33.00
N TRP A 175 -5.46 11.28 -33.92
CA TRP A 175 -5.51 10.87 -35.32
C TRP A 175 -4.12 10.68 -35.90
N ILE A 176 -3.98 9.67 -36.75
CA ILE A 176 -2.74 9.38 -37.47
C ILE A 176 -2.81 10.11 -38.82
N MET A 177 -1.83 10.99 -39.06
CA MET A 177 -1.64 11.69 -40.34
C MET A 177 -1.08 10.73 -41.40
#